data_AF-A0A820PCM9-F1
#
_entry.id   AF-A0A820PCM9-F1
#
_cell.length_a   1.000
_cell.length_b   1.000
_cell.length_c   1.000
_cell.angle_alpha   90.00
_cell.angle_beta   90.00
_cell.angle_gamma   90.00
#
_symmetry.space_group_name_H-M   'P 1'
#
loop_
_entity.id
_entity.type
_entity.pdbx_description
1 polymer ?
#
loop_
_entity_poly.entity_id
_entity_poly.type
_entity_poly.pdbx_seq_one_letter_code
_entity_poly.pdbx_strand_id
1 'polypeptide(L)'
;LFIYKFDQTPQLNSSINLIDGWTLFCPYNITNDDTYRYFINNQQTLGHQSLIFGIRELNSTEIKNYCLNNSSINTSLPITDKSFNFTSDYELRIYTSGCYYLDDNNSWKSDGLIVGSLTNLYETECC
;
A
#
# COMPACT_ATOMS: atom_id res chain seq x y z
N LEU A 1 5.92 7.49 3.97
CA LEU A 1 4.54 7.65 3.46
C LEU A 1 4.40 6.87 2.17
N PHE A 2 3.40 5.99 2.11
CA PHE A 2 2.96 5.31 0.89
C PHE A 2 1.55 5.78 0.55
N ILE A 3 1.31 6.04 -0.72
CA ILE A 3 0.01 6.44 -1.27
C ILE A 3 -0.23 5.71 -2.58
N TYR A 4 -1.49 5.46 -2.91
CA TYR A 4 -1.83 4.93 -4.23
C TYR A 4 -3.20 5.40 -4.71
N LYS A 5 -3.38 5.29 -6.02
CA LYS A 5 -4.63 5.48 -6.73
C LYS A 5 -4.72 4.49 -7.89
N PHE A 6 -5.91 3.95 -8.10
CA PHE A 6 -6.22 3.13 -9.25
C PHE A 6 -6.56 3.99 -10.46
N ASP A 7 -6.07 3.58 -11.63
CA ASP A 7 -6.42 4.11 -12.96
C ASP A 7 -6.11 5.59 -13.21
N GLN A 8 -5.63 6.33 -12.21
CA GLN A 8 -5.38 7.77 -12.26
C GLN A 8 -4.21 8.15 -11.36
N THR A 9 -3.54 9.26 -11.70
CA THR A 9 -2.44 9.80 -10.88
C THR A 9 -2.98 10.43 -9.60
N PRO A 10 -2.45 10.08 -8.41
CA PRO A 10 -2.84 10.73 -7.15
C PRO A 10 -2.61 12.24 -7.19
N GLN A 11 -3.61 13.04 -6.81
CA GLN A 11 -3.52 14.50 -6.77
C GLN A 11 -3.18 14.98 -5.35
N LEU A 12 -1.92 15.35 -5.12
CA LEU A 12 -1.37 15.61 -3.78
C LEU A 12 -1.77 16.96 -3.17
N ASN A 13 -2.09 17.94 -4.01
CA ASN A 13 -2.36 19.32 -3.62
C ASN A 13 -3.82 19.61 -3.26
N SER A 14 -4.70 18.60 -3.34
CA SER A 14 -6.15 18.80 -3.35
C SER A 14 -6.83 18.32 -2.05
N SER A 15 -7.14 17.04 -1.93
CA SER A 15 -7.74 16.44 -0.73
C SER A 15 -7.34 14.97 -0.64
N ILE A 16 -7.27 14.44 0.59
CA ILE A 16 -7.08 13.00 0.86
C ILE A 16 -8.13 12.15 0.12
N ASN A 17 -9.31 12.72 -0.12
CA ASN A 17 -10.42 12.04 -0.80
C ASN A 17 -10.11 11.65 -2.25
N LEU A 18 -9.06 12.21 -2.86
CA LEU A 18 -8.64 11.88 -4.23
C LEU A 18 -7.57 10.78 -4.26
N ILE A 19 -7.22 10.20 -3.12
CA ILE A 19 -6.32 9.06 -2.96
C ILE A 19 -7.16 7.84 -2.55
N ASP A 20 -6.93 6.69 -3.17
CA ASP A 20 -7.74 5.50 -2.90
C ASP A 20 -7.26 4.77 -1.63
N GLY A 21 -5.96 4.86 -1.34
CA GLY A 21 -5.43 4.45 -0.05
C GLY A 21 -4.02 4.94 0.23
N TRP A 22 -3.64 4.86 1.49
CA TRP A 22 -2.34 5.32 1.99
C TRP A 22 -1.97 4.58 3.26
N THR A 23 -0.68 4.62 3.61
CA THR A 23 -0.20 4.19 4.92
C THR A 23 1.08 4.94 5.32
N LEU A 24 1.31 5.03 6.63
CA LEU A 24 2.54 5.54 7.21
C LEU A 24 3.41 4.37 7.67
N PHE A 25 4.57 4.26 7.03
CA PHE A 25 5.65 3.37 7.48
C PHE A 25 6.44 4.07 8.58
N CYS A 26 6.03 3.82 9.81
CA CYS A 26 6.69 4.31 11.03
C CYS A 26 7.63 3.24 11.59
N PRO A 27 8.72 3.59 12.30
CA PRO A 27 9.74 2.63 12.75
C PRO A 27 9.21 1.43 13.55
N TYR A 28 8.10 1.58 14.28
CA TYR A 28 7.47 0.50 15.04
C TYR A 28 6.60 -0.45 14.20
N ASN A 29 6.29 -0.10 12.95
CA ASN A 29 5.54 -0.92 11.98
C ASN A 29 6.46 -1.81 11.13
N ILE A 30 7.77 -1.82 11.40
CA ILE A 30 8.70 -2.63 10.63
C ILE A 30 8.52 -4.10 11.03
N THR A 31 8.48 -4.98 10.03
CA THR A 31 8.47 -6.43 10.29
C THR A 31 9.84 -6.86 10.83
N ASN A 32 9.91 -8.06 11.42
CA ASN A 32 11.16 -8.62 11.96
C ASN A 32 12.30 -8.73 10.92
N ASP A 33 11.97 -8.66 9.62
CA ASP A 33 12.93 -8.73 8.51
C ASP A 33 13.40 -7.34 8.05
N ASP A 34 13.20 -6.29 8.86
CA ASP A 34 13.48 -4.89 8.50
C ASP A 34 12.74 -4.41 7.23
N THR A 35 11.57 -4.99 6.95
CA THR A 35 10.73 -4.61 5.79
C THR A 35 9.40 -4.01 6.21
N TYR A 36 8.95 -2.99 5.47
CA TYR A 36 7.56 -2.54 5.53
C TYR A 36 6.74 -3.29 4.48
N ARG A 37 5.57 -3.78 4.89
CA ARG A 37 4.66 -4.50 4.00
C ARG A 37 3.35 -3.74 3.89
N TYR A 38 2.84 -3.65 2.67
CA TYR A 38 1.51 -3.16 2.39
C TYR A 38 0.84 -4.13 1.43
N PHE A 39 -0.35 -4.59 1.80
CA PHE A 39 -1.11 -5.59 1.06
C PHE A 39 -2.36 -4.94 0.47
N ILE A 40 -2.61 -5.18 -0.82
CA ILE A 40 -3.82 -4.78 -1.53
C ILE A 40 -4.51 -6.06 -1.95
N ASN A 41 -5.72 -6.28 -1.46
CA ASN A 41 -6.47 -7.50 -1.77
C ASN A 41 -7.19 -7.40 -3.12
N ASN A 42 -7.71 -8.53 -3.60
CA ASN A 42 -8.43 -8.59 -4.87
C ASN A 42 -9.81 -7.90 -4.85
N GLN A 43 -10.39 -7.63 -3.67
CA GLN A 43 -11.60 -6.82 -3.57
C GLN A 43 -11.32 -5.35 -3.87
N GLN A 44 -10.16 -4.84 -3.45
CA GLN A 44 -9.73 -3.46 -3.72
C GLN A 44 -9.32 -3.25 -5.16
N THR A 45 -8.76 -4.27 -5.82
CA THR A 45 -8.32 -4.19 -7.23
C THR A 45 -9.43 -4.52 -8.23
N LEU A 46 -10.61 -4.96 -7.77
CA LEU A 46 -11.70 -5.38 -8.63
C LEU A 46 -12.18 -4.21 -9.50
N GLY A 47 -12.17 -4.41 -10.82
CA GLY A 47 -12.61 -3.40 -11.78
C GLY A 47 -11.55 -2.35 -12.14
N HIS A 48 -10.36 -2.43 -11.55
CA HIS A 48 -9.24 -1.54 -11.83
C HIS A 48 -8.22 -2.22 -12.76
N GLN A 49 -7.58 -1.43 -13.62
CA GLN A 49 -6.60 -1.93 -14.61
C GLN A 49 -5.17 -1.58 -14.25
N SER A 50 -4.98 -0.52 -13.47
CA SER A 50 -3.65 -0.04 -13.10
C SER A 50 -3.62 0.49 -11.67
N LEU A 51 -2.46 0.35 -11.04
CA LEU A 51 -2.15 0.89 -9.73
C LEU A 51 -1.00 1.88 -9.88
N ILE A 52 -1.25 3.15 -9.57
CA ILE A 52 -0.23 4.19 -9.51
C ILE A 52 0.03 4.49 -8.04
N PHE A 53 1.26 4.30 -7.59
CA PHE A 53 1.65 4.55 -6.20
C PHE A 53 2.85 5.49 -6.12
N GLY A 54 2.98 6.12 -4.95
CA GLY A 54 4.09 6.99 -4.60
C GLY A 54 4.64 6.67 -3.22
N ILE A 55 5.96 6.76 -3.08
CA ILE A 55 6.66 6.63 -1.82
C ILE A 55 7.42 7.92 -1.51
N ARG A 56 7.37 8.34 -0.25
CA ARG A 56 8.11 9.51 0.25
C ARG A 56 8.62 9.24 1.66
N GLU A 57 9.87 9.58 1.91
CA GLU A 57 10.42 9.63 3.26
C GLU A 57 9.84 10.81 4.06
N LEU A 58 9.52 10.57 5.33
CA LEU A 58 9.05 11.61 6.25
C LEU A 58 10.24 12.32 6.89
N ASN A 59 10.17 13.63 7.05
CA ASN A 59 11.20 14.35 7.80
C ASN A 59 11.08 14.11 9.31
N SER A 60 12.10 14.50 10.07
CA SER A 60 12.15 14.26 11.52
C SER A 60 10.98 14.87 12.31
N THR A 61 10.46 16.02 11.88
CA THR A 61 9.28 16.66 12.48
C THR A 61 8.01 15.88 12.15
N GLU A 62 7.85 15.44 10.90
CA GLU A 62 6.73 14.59 10.47
C GLU A 62 6.74 13.25 11.21
N ILE A 63 7.89 12.59 11.36
CA ILE A 63 8.02 11.36 12.15
C ILE A 63 7.55 11.59 13.59
N LYS A 64 7.99 12.68 14.23
CA LYS A 64 7.53 13.01 15.60
C LYS A 64 6.03 13.23 15.68
N ASN A 65 5.47 13.95 14.71
CA ASN A 65 4.06 14.32 14.71
C ASN A 65 3.14 13.13 14.38
N TYR A 66 3.51 12.30 13.40
CA TYR A 66 2.64 11.26 12.85
C TYR A 66 2.97 9.85 13.35
N CYS A 67 4.18 9.59 13.83
CA CYS A 67 4.59 8.27 14.33
C CYS A 67 4.74 8.21 15.86
N LEU A 68 5.07 9.31 16.55
CA LEU A 68 5.38 9.27 17.99
C LEU A 68 4.27 9.82 18.89
N ASN A 69 3.33 10.62 18.36
CA ASN A 69 2.23 11.20 19.14
C ASN A 69 0.92 10.40 18.97
N ASN A 70 0.53 9.69 20.03
CA ASN A 70 -0.63 8.79 20.05
C ASN A 70 -2.02 9.49 20.18
N SER A 71 -2.11 10.83 20.14
CA SER A 71 -3.28 11.50 20.74
C SER A 71 -3.96 12.61 19.93
N SER A 72 -3.61 12.85 18.66
CA SER A 72 -4.45 13.71 17.81
C SER A 72 -4.19 13.47 16.33
N ILE A 73 -4.68 12.33 15.83
CA ILE A 73 -4.95 12.13 14.41
C ILE A 73 -6.12 13.06 14.05
N ASN A 74 -5.84 14.34 13.82
CA ASN A 74 -6.81 15.25 13.22
C ASN A 74 -6.28 15.73 11.86
N THR A 75 -6.74 14.98 10.85
CA THR A 75 -7.20 15.43 9.52
C THR A 75 -6.23 15.81 8.40
N SER A 76 -4.94 16.03 8.63
CA SER A 76 -4.03 16.29 7.49
C SER A 76 -2.91 15.27 7.43
N LEU A 77 -2.94 14.39 6.43
CA LEU A 77 -1.75 13.66 6.02
C LEU A 77 -0.65 14.64 5.61
N PRO A 78 0.64 14.29 5.78
CA PRO A 78 1.76 15.08 5.27
C PRO A 78 1.90 14.88 3.75
N ILE A 79 0.83 15.18 3.02
CA ILE A 79 0.80 15.16 1.57
C ILE A 79 1.34 16.51 1.10
N THR A 80 2.41 16.44 0.33
CA THR A 80 2.99 17.59 -0.36
C THR A 80 3.31 17.17 -1.77
N ASP A 81 3.12 18.10 -2.70
CA ASP A 81 3.53 17.99 -4.11
C ASP A 81 5.02 18.29 -4.32
N LYS A 82 5.76 18.58 -3.25
CA LYS A 82 7.19 18.86 -3.30
C LYS A 82 7.99 17.57 -3.41
N SER A 83 8.97 17.58 -4.31
CA SER A 83 9.98 16.53 -4.39
C SER A 83 10.73 16.39 -3.08
N PHE A 84 11.00 15.15 -2.66
CA PHE A 84 11.81 14.85 -1.49
C PHE A 84 12.94 13.90 -1.90
N ASN A 85 14.16 14.22 -1.47
CA ASN A 85 15.30 13.35 -1.68
C ASN A 85 15.43 12.42 -0.48
N PHE A 86 15.42 11.12 -0.73
CA PHE A 86 15.65 10.13 0.31
C PHE A 86 17.04 10.33 0.94
N THR A 87 17.11 10.21 2.27
CA THR A 87 18.34 10.34 3.05
C THR A 87 19.12 9.04 3.14
N SER A 88 18.49 7.91 2.80
CA SER A 88 19.07 6.57 2.75
C SER A 88 18.68 5.85 1.47
N ASP A 89 19.48 4.85 1.11
CA ASP A 89 19.11 3.90 0.07
C ASP A 89 17.86 3.12 0.49
N TYR A 90 17.05 2.74 -0.50
CA TYR A 90 15.87 1.91 -0.29
C TYR A 90 15.74 0.89 -1.42
N GLU A 91 15.18 -0.27 -1.08
CA GLU A 91 14.79 -1.29 -2.06
C GLU A 91 13.27 -1.40 -2.09
N LEU A 92 12.71 -1.42 -3.29
CA LEU A 92 11.27 -1.61 -3.49
C LEU A 92 11.04 -2.94 -4.21
N ARG A 93 10.21 -3.80 -3.61
CA ARG A 93 9.79 -5.07 -4.19
C ARG A 93 8.27 -5.10 -4.31
N ILE A 94 7.78 -5.49 -5.48
CA ILE A 94 6.35 -5.55 -5.80
C ILE A 94 6.06 -6.97 -6.26
N TYR A 95 5.04 -7.57 -5.65
CA TYR A 95 4.59 -8.92 -5.99
C TYR A 95 3.12 -8.88 -6.36
N THR A 96 2.76 -9.70 -7.34
CA THR A 96 1.38 -9.95 -7.73
C THR A 96 1.08 -11.41 -7.48
N SER A 97 0.05 -11.68 -6.70
CA SER A 97 -0.44 -13.02 -6.41
C SER A 97 -1.88 -13.16 -6.87
N GLY A 98 -2.31 -14.38 -7.15
CA GLY A 98 -3.69 -14.67 -7.53
C GLY A 98 -4.09 -16.08 -7.12
N CYS A 99 -5.33 -16.21 -6.67
CA CYS A 99 -5.95 -17.48 -6.31
C CYS A 99 -6.90 -17.89 -7.42
N TYR A 100 -6.72 -19.11 -7.92
CA TYR A 100 -7.50 -19.63 -9.03
C TYR A 100 -7.92 -21.08 -8.78
N TYR A 101 -9.07 -21.46 -9.30
CA TYR A 101 -9.53 -22.83 -9.36
C TYR A 101 -9.92 -23.18 -10.80
N LEU A 102 -9.93 -24.47 -11.11
CA LEU A 102 -10.41 -24.98 -12.38
C LEU A 102 -11.87 -25.38 -12.22
N ASP A 103 -12.76 -24.78 -13.02
CA ASP A 103 -14.20 -25.12 -12.99
C ASP A 103 -14.52 -26.38 -13.82
N ASP A 104 -15.77 -26.84 -13.74
CA ASP A 104 -16.28 -27.99 -14.49
C ASP A 104 -16.22 -27.82 -16.02
N ASN A 105 -16.04 -26.59 -16.50
CA ASN A 105 -15.88 -26.26 -17.92
C ASN A 105 -14.40 -26.17 -18.34
N ASN A 106 -13.47 -26.65 -17.52
CA ASN A 106 -12.02 -26.56 -17.73
C ASN A 106 -11.52 -25.11 -17.92
N SER A 107 -12.18 -24.15 -17.26
CA SER A 107 -11.80 -22.74 -17.29
C SER A 107 -11.21 -22.32 -15.96
N TRP A 108 -10.11 -21.58 -16.00
CA TRP A 108 -9.58 -20.94 -14.80
C TRP A 108 -10.52 -19.84 -14.32
N LYS A 109 -10.85 -19.91 -13.04
CA LYS A 109 -11.77 -19.01 -12.35
C LYS A 109 -11.11 -18.48 -11.09
N SER A 110 -11.56 -17.32 -10.63
CA SER A 110 -11.10 -16.67 -9.40
C SER A 110 -12.26 -16.08 -8.59
N ASP A 111 -13.49 -16.31 -9.02
CA ASP A 111 -14.68 -15.83 -8.33
C ASP A 111 -14.81 -16.52 -6.97
N GLY A 112 -15.13 -15.73 -5.94
CA GLY A 112 -15.21 -16.20 -4.57
C GLY A 112 -13.87 -16.43 -3.86
N LEU A 113 -12.75 -16.51 -4.59
CA LEU A 113 -11.42 -16.66 -3.99
C LEU A 113 -10.81 -15.32 -3.62
N ILE A 114 -10.16 -15.25 -2.46
CA ILE A 114 -9.48 -14.06 -1.97
C ILE A 114 -8.01 -14.38 -1.71
N VAL A 115 -7.11 -13.49 -2.15
CA VAL A 115 -5.72 -13.55 -1.71
C VAL A 115 -5.67 -13.04 -0.28
N GLY A 116 -5.27 -13.91 0.64
CA GLY A 116 -5.26 -13.65 2.06
C GLY A 116 -4.07 -12.80 2.52
N SER A 117 -4.23 -12.16 3.68
CA SER A 117 -3.24 -11.24 4.25
C SER A 117 -1.97 -11.91 4.77
N LEU A 118 -1.96 -13.25 4.91
CA LEU A 118 -0.75 -13.99 5.29
C LEU A 118 0.20 -14.22 4.10
N THR A 119 -0.22 -13.86 2.88
CA THR A 119 0.61 -13.87 1.67
C THR A 119 1.93 -13.12 1.92
N ASN A 120 3.04 -13.77 1.59
CA ASN A 120 4.39 -13.24 1.80
C ASN A 120 5.28 -13.56 0.59
N LEU A 121 6.60 -13.38 0.74
CA LEU A 121 7.57 -13.59 -0.33
C LEU A 121 7.58 -15.04 -0.86
N TYR A 122 7.26 -16.01 -0.01
CA TYR A 122 7.45 -17.43 -0.28
C TYR A 122 6.16 -18.15 -0.62
N GLU A 123 5.02 -17.64 -0.17
CA GLU A 123 3.73 -18.31 -0.32
C GLU A 123 2.57 -17.32 -0.47
N THR A 124 1.50 -17.80 -1.09
CA THR A 124 0.23 -17.08 -1.25
C THR A 124 -0.85 -17.82 -0.48
N GLU A 125 -1.54 -17.11 0.40
CA GLU A 125 -2.72 -17.62 1.11
C GLU A 125 -3.95 -17.45 0.19
N CYS A 126 -4.72 -18.52 0.00
CA CYS A 126 -5.99 -18.48 -0.72
C CYS A 126 -7.13 -18.84 0.22
N CYS A 127 -8.08 -17.91 0.37
CA CYS A 127 -9.29 -18.05 1.18
C CYS A 127 -10.52 -18.28 0.29
#